data_AF-W1Y9A5-F1
#
_entry.id   AF-W1Y9A5-F1
#
_cell.length_a   1.000
_cell.length_b   1.000
_cell.length_c   1.000
_cell.angle_alpha   90.00
_cell.angle_beta   90.00
_cell.angle_gamma   90.00
#
_symmetry.space_group_name_H-M   'P 1'
#
loop_
_entity.id
_entity.type
_entity.pdbx_description
1 polymer ?
#
loop_
_entity_poly.entity_id
_entity_poly.type
_entity_poly.pdbx_seq_one_letter_code
_entity_poly.pdbx_strand_id
1 'polypeptide(L)'
;MFHRLWTLIRKELQSLLREPQTRAILILPVLIQVILFPFAATLEVTNATIAIYDEDNGEHSVELTQRFARASAFTHVLLLKSPQEIRPTIDTQKALLL
;
A
#
# COMPACT_ATOMS: atom_id res chain seq x y z
N MET A 1 -21.67 42.29 19.35
CA MET A 1 -20.90 41.17 19.94
C MET A 1 -20.06 40.40 18.90
N PHE A 2 -20.62 40.05 17.73
CA PHE A 2 -19.91 39.31 16.67
C PHE A 2 -18.59 39.94 16.19
N HIS A 3 -18.52 41.28 16.08
CA HIS A 3 -17.30 41.97 15.68
C HIS A 3 -16.12 41.74 16.66
N ARG A 4 -16.40 41.71 17.97
CA ARG A 4 -15.38 41.47 18.99
C ARG A 4 -14.89 40.03 18.95
N LEU A 5 -15.82 39.08 18.73
CA LEU A 5 -15.49 37.66 18.56
C LEU A 5 -14.60 37.44 17.33
N TRP A 6 -14.95 38.07 16.20
CA TRP A 6 -14.19 37.99 14.96
C TRP A 6 -12.76 38.55 15.10
N THR A 7 -12.61 39.69 15.79
CA THR A 7 -11.30 40.26 16.07
C THR A 7 -10.45 39.34 16.95
N LEU A 8 -11.05 38.67 17.94
CA LEU A 8 -10.36 37.69 18.78
C LEU A 8 -9.92 36.47 17.97
N ILE A 9 -10.81 35.90 17.16
CA ILE A 9 -10.48 34.75 16.28
C ILE A 9 -9.33 35.11 15.36
N ARG A 10 -9.36 36.29 14.71
CA ARG A 10 -8.28 36.74 13.83
C ARG A 10 -6.96 36.88 14.58
N LYS A 11 -6.98 37.43 15.80
CA LYS A 11 -5.78 37.61 16.64
C LYS A 11 -5.15 36.26 16.99
N GLU A 12 -5.96 35.30 17.44
CA GLU A 12 -5.48 33.97 17.79
C GLU A 12 -4.96 33.23 16.55
N LEU A 13 -5.65 33.31 15.41
CA LEU A 13 -5.20 32.70 14.16
C LEU A 13 -3.87 33.30 13.69
N GLN A 14 -3.68 34.62 13.81
CA GLN A 14 -2.40 35.27 13.54
C GLN A 14 -1.30 34.84 14.51
N SER A 15 -1.63 34.65 15.79
CA SER A 15 -0.68 34.18 16.81
C SER A 15 -0.20 32.76 16.51
N LEU A 16 -1.14 31.85 16.22
CA LEU A 16 -0.87 30.45 15.89
C LEU A 16 -0.01 30.30 14.62
N LEU A 17 -0.24 31.14 13.61
CA LEU A 17 0.51 31.09 12.35
C LEU A 17 1.91 31.73 12.45
N ARG A 18 2.10 32.68 13.37
CA ARG A 18 3.37 33.42 13.56
C ARG A 18 4.42 32.59 14.30
N GLU A 19 3.99 31.73 15.22
CA GLU A 19 4.89 30.85 15.95
C GLU A 19 5.29 29.63 15.11
N PRO A 20 6.59 29.42 14.83
CA PRO A 20 7.04 28.32 13.97
C PRO A 20 6.75 26.95 14.59
N GLN A 21 6.80 26.83 15.92
CA GLN A 21 6.50 25.58 16.64
C GLN A 21 5.02 25.21 16.50
N THR A 22 4.13 26.16 16.76
CA THR A 22 2.68 25.96 16.65
C THR A 22 2.25 25.65 15.22
N ARG A 23 2.84 26.34 14.24
CA ARG A 23 2.65 26.02 12.82
C ARG A 23 3.12 24.60 12.47
N ALA A 24 4.27 24.17 13.00
CA ALA A 24 4.78 22.82 12.78
C ALA A 24 3.84 21.76 13.37
N ILE A 25 3.38 21.93 14.62
CA ILE A 25 2.47 20.98 15.28
C ILE A 25 1.15 20.84 14.51
N LEU A 26 0.64 21.92 13.91
CA LEU A 26 -0.62 21.89 13.15
C LEU A 26 -0.46 21.31 11.74
N ILE A 27 0.62 21.66 11.03
CA ILE A 27 0.77 21.33 9.61
C ILE A 27 1.51 20.00 9.40
N LEU A 28 2.54 19.72 10.22
CA LEU A 28 3.41 18.56 10.04
C LEU A 28 2.66 17.22 10.08
N PRO A 29 1.70 16.97 11.01
CA PRO A 29 0.94 15.73 11.01
C PRO A 29 0.15 15.54 9.72
N VAL A 30 -0.51 16.59 9.22
CA VAL A 30 -1.30 16.54 7.99
C VAL A 30 -0.43 16.30 6.77
N LEU A 31 0.73 16.96 6.69
CA LEU A 31 1.70 16.72 5.61
C LEU A 31 2.23 15.30 5.63
N ILE A 32 2.63 14.80 6.80
CA ILE A 32 3.08 13.42 6.97
C ILE A 32 1.95 12.46 6.56
N GLN A 33 0.71 12.71 6.97
CA GLN A 33 -0.43 11.89 6.56
C GLN A 33 -0.61 11.89 5.04
N VAL A 34 -0.69 13.05 4.40
CA VAL A 34 -0.88 13.12 2.93
C VAL A 34 0.27 12.46 2.17
N ILE A 35 1.49 12.49 2.71
CA ILE A 35 2.64 11.82 2.10
C ILE A 35 2.59 10.31 2.35
N LEU A 36 2.34 9.87 3.59
CA LEU A 36 2.39 8.45 3.99
C LEU A 36 1.17 7.65 3.52
N PHE A 37 -0.03 8.24 3.51
CA PHE A 37 -1.26 7.54 3.15
C PHE A 37 -1.21 6.95 1.74
N PRO A 38 -0.73 7.65 0.70
CA PRO A 38 -0.49 7.05 -0.60
C PRO A 38 0.44 5.86 -0.51
N PHE A 39 1.57 5.90 0.20
CA PHE A 39 2.46 4.72 0.32
C PHE A 39 1.81 3.55 1.08
N ALA A 40 0.99 3.84 2.10
CA ALA A 40 0.24 2.82 2.82
C ALA A 40 -0.95 2.26 2.02
N ALA A 41 -1.57 3.09 1.17
CA ALA A 41 -2.70 2.72 0.31
C ALA A 41 -2.23 2.06 -0.99
N THR A 42 -1.04 2.44 -1.51
CA THR A 42 -0.37 1.85 -2.66
C THR A 42 0.52 0.67 -2.27
N LEU A 43 0.28 0.04 -1.12
CA LEU A 43 0.51 -1.41 -0.95
C LEU A 43 -0.45 -2.20 -1.88
N GLU A 44 -0.70 -1.67 -3.08
CA GLU A 44 -1.54 -2.19 -4.12
C GLU A 44 -0.74 -3.28 -4.84
N VAL A 45 -1.12 -4.53 -4.54
CA VAL A 45 -1.45 -5.68 -5.43
C VAL A 45 -0.67 -5.88 -6.74
N THR A 46 -0.16 -4.84 -7.38
CA THR A 46 0.61 -4.82 -8.63
C THR A 46 2.01 -5.43 -8.53
N ASN A 47 2.50 -5.73 -7.32
CA ASN A 47 3.75 -6.47 -7.10
C ASN A 47 3.53 -7.76 -6.32
N ALA A 48 2.33 -8.34 -6.41
CA ALA A 48 2.07 -9.63 -5.80
C ALA A 48 2.84 -10.72 -6.57
N THR A 49 3.64 -11.51 -5.86
CA THR A 49 4.20 -12.75 -6.40
C THR A 49 3.17 -13.85 -6.22
N ILE A 50 2.86 -14.58 -7.30
CA ILE A 50 1.97 -15.74 -7.26
C ILE A 50 2.78 -17.03 -7.43
N ALA A 51 2.48 -18.03 -6.61
CA ALA A 51 3.01 -19.37 -6.75
C ALA A 51 1.91 -20.30 -7.28
N ILE A 52 2.20 -21.04 -8.35
CA ILE A 52 1.28 -21.96 -9.02
C ILE A 52 1.84 -23.36 -8.84
N TYR A 53 1.06 -24.23 -8.21
CA TYR A 53 1.30 -25.67 -8.16
C TYR A 53 0.29 -26.36 -9.06
N ASP A 54 0.77 -27.03 -10.12
CA ASP A 54 -0.04 -27.69 -11.13
C ASP A 54 0.13 -29.21 -11.03
N GLU A 55 -0.94 -29.92 -10.66
CA GLU A 55 -0.98 -31.38 -10.57
C GLU A 55 -1.45 -32.04 -11.88
N ASP A 56 -2.24 -31.33 -12.68
CA ASP A 56 -2.91 -31.88 -13.86
C ASP A 56 -1.99 -31.86 -15.09
N ASN A 57 -1.05 -30.89 -15.18
CA ASN A 57 -0.12 -30.70 -16.30
C ASN A 57 -0.80 -30.70 -17.71
N GLY A 58 -2.12 -30.52 -17.76
CA GLY A 58 -2.92 -30.53 -18.97
C GLY A 58 -2.86 -29.21 -19.73
N GLU A 59 -3.30 -29.22 -20.99
CA GLU A 59 -3.27 -28.05 -21.88
C GLU A 59 -4.00 -26.84 -21.28
N HIS A 60 -5.13 -27.07 -20.60
CA HIS A 60 -5.91 -26.03 -19.93
C HIS A 60 -5.17 -25.40 -18.73
N SER A 61 -4.41 -26.20 -17.98
CA SER A 61 -3.64 -25.70 -16.83
C SER A 61 -2.46 -24.83 -17.28
N VAL A 62 -1.79 -25.24 -18.36
CA VAL A 62 -0.72 -24.46 -19.00
C VAL A 62 -1.27 -23.14 -19.55
N GLU A 63 -2.41 -23.15 -20.22
CA GLU A 63 -3.05 -21.93 -20.73
C GLU A 63 -3.39 -20.95 -19.60
N LEU A 64 -4.00 -21.44 -18.51
CA LEU A 64 -4.36 -20.63 -17.36
C LEU A 64 -3.11 -20.01 -16.70
N THR A 65 -2.06 -20.81 -16.54
CA THR A 65 -0.76 -20.36 -16.03
C THR A 65 -0.14 -19.26 -16.89
N GLN A 66 -0.20 -19.39 -18.21
CA GLN A 66 0.29 -18.36 -19.14
C GLN A 66 -0.54 -17.07 -19.07
N ARG A 67 -1.86 -17.18 -18.88
CA ARG A 67 -2.73 -16.01 -18.68
C ARG A 67 -2.38 -15.27 -17.38
N PHE A 68 -2.09 -15.99 -16.30
CA PHE A 68 -1.61 -15.37 -15.05
C PHE A 68 -0.24 -14.71 -15.21
N ALA A 69 0.68 -15.34 -15.93
CA ALA A 69 2.01 -14.77 -16.22
C ALA A 69 1.96 -13.49 -17.07
N ARG A 70 0.86 -13.26 -17.81
CA ARG A 70 0.65 -12.04 -18.60
C ARG A 70 -0.20 -10.99 -17.88
N ALA A 71 -0.78 -11.32 -16.73
CA ALA A 71 -1.59 -10.37 -15.97
C ALA A 71 -0.67 -9.33 -15.31
N SER A 72 -0.97 -8.05 -15.52
CA SER A 72 -0.22 -6.93 -14.91
C SER A 72 -0.33 -6.86 -13.38
N ALA A 73 -1.17 -7.71 -12.78
CA ALA A 73 -1.31 -7.84 -11.35
C ALA A 73 -0.17 -8.64 -10.70
N PHE A 74 0.56 -9.48 -11.45
CA PHE A 74 1.60 -10.35 -10.90
C PHE A 74 2.96 -10.05 -11.53
N THR A 75 3.89 -9.52 -10.74
CA THR A 75 5.26 -9.24 -11.22
C THR A 75 6.10 -10.50 -11.34
N HIS A 76 5.85 -11.49 -10.48
CA HIS A 76 6.58 -12.76 -10.46
C HIS A 76 5.62 -13.95 -10.38
N VAL A 77 5.83 -14.92 -11.26
CA VAL A 77 5.12 -16.21 -11.24
C VAL A 77 6.13 -17.30 -10.89
N LEU A 78 5.90 -17.99 -9.77
CA LEU A 78 6.70 -19.11 -9.30
C LEU A 78 5.96 -20.41 -9.61
N LEU A 79 6.57 -21.31 -10.37
CA LEU A 79 6.03 -22.65 -10.60
C LEU A 79 6.61 -23.60 -9.56
N LEU A 80 5.73 -24.16 -8.73
CA LEU A 80 6.08 -25.15 -7.73
C LEU A 80 6.08 -26.53 -8.39
N LYS A 81 7.11 -27.32 -8.13
CA LYS A 81 7.25 -28.67 -8.72
C LYS A 81 6.73 -29.77 -7.80
N SER A 82 6.53 -29.44 -6.53
CA SER A 82 6.13 -30.40 -5.51
C SER A 82 5.30 -29.74 -4.41
N PRO A 83 4.36 -30.46 -3.75
CA PRO A 83 3.59 -29.93 -2.63
C PRO A 83 4.46 -29.47 -1.46
N GLN A 84 5.65 -30.07 -1.31
CA GLN A 84 6.59 -29.75 -0.25
C GLN A 84 7.17 -28.33 -0.41
N GLU A 85 7.11 -27.73 -1.61
CA GLU A 85 7.57 -26.37 -1.87
C GLU A 85 6.55 -25.30 -1.45
N ILE A 86 5.30 -25.67 -1.17
CA ILE A 86 4.22 -24.72 -0.79
C ILE A 86 4.55 -24.03 0.54
N ARG A 87 4.81 -24.80 1.59
CA ARG A 87 5.17 -24.28 2.92
C ARG A 87 6.37 -23.32 2.89
N PRO A 88 7.55 -23.72 2.38
CA PRO A 88 8.70 -22.82 2.36
C PRO A 88 8.47 -21.58 1.50
N THR A 89 7.64 -21.64 0.45
CA THR A 89 7.30 -20.47 -0.37
C THR A 89 6.45 -19.46 0.38
N ILE A 90 5.50 -19.93 1.20
CA ILE A 90 4.68 -19.08 2.08
C ILE A 90 5.53 -18.56 3.24
N ASP A 91 6.28 -19.42 3.91
CA ASP A 91 7.10 -19.09 5.09
C ASP A 91 8.21 -18.08 4.77
N THR A 92 8.78 -18.14 3.56
CA THR A 92 9.78 -17.16 3.09
C THR A 92 9.15 -15.88 2.52
N GLN A 93 7.83 -15.74 2.61
CA GLN A 93 7.05 -14.62 2.04
C GLN A 93 7.33 -14.40 0.54
N LYS A 94 7.76 -15.44 -0.17
CA LYS A 94 8.06 -15.36 -1.61
C LYS A 94 6.80 -15.19 -2.43
N ALA A 95 5.68 -15.77 -1.99
CA ALA A 95 4.36 -15.55 -2.55
C ALA A 95 3.37 -15.40 -1.39
N LEU A 96 3.25 -14.18 -0.87
CA LEU A 96 2.32 -13.84 0.20
C LEU A 96 1.60 -12.55 -0.19
N LEU A 97 0.27 -12.59 -0.24
CA LEU A 97 -0.54 -11.37 -0.24
C LEU A 97 -0.41 -10.76 1.16
N LEU A 98 0.23 -9.59 1.26
CA LEU A 98 0.23 -8.75 2.47
C LEU A 98 -1.08 -7.98 2.56
#